data_AF-A0A9D8N4Z7-F1
#
_entry.id   AF-A0A9D8N4Z7-F1
#
_cell.length_a   1.000
_cell.length_b   1.000
_cell.length_c   1.000
_cell.angle_alpha   90.00
_cell.angle_beta   90.00
_cell.angle_gamma   90.00
#
_symmetry.space_group_name_H-M   'P 1'
#
loop_
_entity.id
_entity.type
_entity.pdbx_description
1 polymer ?
#
loop_
_entity_poly.entity_id
_entity_poly.type
_entity_poly.pdbx_seq_one_letter_code
_entity_poly.pdbx_strand_id
1 'polypeptide(L)'
;MNEIEEKIKRAIAKKAVGYSAKEVVEEYQDDDGVLKLTRRKVTKKHVPPDTQAAKMVMEGFAPNPVENMTDEELEAEKQRLLNSLKENQNENTKND
;
A
#
# COMPACT_ATOMS: atom_id res chain seq x y z
N MET A 1 5.88 -6.29 -12.10
CA MET A 1 5.09 -6.19 -10.85
C MET A 1 4.09 -7.33 -10.79
N ASN A 2 3.96 -7.96 -9.63
CA ASN A 2 3.07 -9.11 -9.43
C ASN A 2 1.60 -8.64 -9.35
N GLU A 3 0.63 -9.34 -9.95
CA GLU A 3 -0.79 -8.92 -9.96
C GLU A 3 -1.35 -8.74 -8.54
N ILE A 4 -0.89 -9.57 -7.60
CA ILE A 4 -1.26 -9.51 -6.18
C ILE A 4 -0.77 -8.21 -5.55
N GLU A 5 0.45 -7.79 -5.87
CA GLU A 5 1.07 -6.56 -5.35
C GLU A 5 0.25 -5.32 -5.74
N GLU A 6 -0.18 -5.25 -7.00
CA GLU A 6 -1.05 -4.17 -7.51
C GLU A 6 -2.43 -4.14 -6.84
N LYS A 7 -2.99 -5.30 -6.51
CA LYS A 7 -4.26 -5.37 -5.77
C LYS A 7 -4.09 -4.87 -4.33
N ILE A 8 -3.00 -5.25 -3.66
CA ILE A 8 -2.67 -4.80 -2.30
C ILE A 8 -2.44 -3.29 -2.29
N LYS A 9 -1.62 -2.77 -3.20
CA LYS A 9 -1.34 -1.34 -3.37
C LYS A 9 -2.62 -0.51 -3.49
N ARG A 10 -3.54 -0.93 -4.36
CA ARG A 10 -4.86 -0.28 -4.53
C ARG A 10 -5.74 -0.36 -3.28
N ALA A 11 -5.74 -1.50 -2.59
CA ALA A 11 -6.52 -1.66 -1.36
C ALA A 11 -6.01 -0.73 -0.24
N ILE A 12 -4.68 -0.64 -0.06
CA ILE A 12 -4.07 0.26 0.93
C ILE A 12 -4.36 1.71 0.57
N ALA A 13 -4.19 2.12 -0.69
CA ALA A 13 -4.51 3.47 -1.14
C ALA A 13 -5.98 3.84 -0.87
N LYS A 14 -6.91 2.91 -1.16
CA LYS A 14 -8.34 3.11 -0.89
C LYS A 14 -8.63 3.27 0.60
N LYS A 15 -7.93 2.54 1.46
CA LYS A 15 -8.05 2.67 2.92
C LYS A 15 -7.46 4.00 3.43
N ALA A 16 -6.34 4.44 2.87
CA ALA A 16 -5.67 5.69 3.23
C ALA A 16 -6.58 6.92 3.06
N VAL A 17 -7.32 6.99 1.94
CA VAL A 17 -8.21 8.13 1.64
C VAL A 17 -9.63 7.95 2.16
N GLY A 18 -9.95 6.79 2.72
CA GLY A 18 -11.31 6.42 3.10
C GLY A 18 -12.19 6.06 1.90
N TYR A 19 -13.26 5.31 2.13
CA TYR A 19 -14.17 4.89 1.08
C TYR A 19 -15.57 4.57 1.61
N SER A 20 -16.54 4.50 0.70
CA SER A 20 -17.86 3.96 1.02
C SER A 20 -17.98 2.53 0.51
N ALA A 21 -18.41 1.62 1.38
CA ALA A 21 -18.71 0.24 1.06
C ALA A 21 -20.23 0.05 0.94
N LYS A 22 -20.66 -0.76 -0.03
CA LYS A 22 -22.04 -1.19 -0.18
C LYS A 22 -22.14 -2.63 0.28
N GLU A 23 -22.89 -2.87 1.35
CA GLU A 23 -23.28 -4.20 1.79
C GLU A 23 -24.69 -4.48 1.28
N VAL A 24 -24.89 -5.62 0.64
CA VAL A 24 -26.18 -6.08 0.15
C VAL A 24 -26.51 -7.38 0.86
N VAL A 25 -27.62 -7.38 1.59
CA VAL A 25 -28.18 -8.57 2.24
C VAL A 25 -29.45 -8.93 1.49
N GLU A 26 -29.51 -10.15 0.99
CA GLU A 26 -30.64 -10.70 0.26
C GLU A 26 -31.19 -11.91 1.01
N GLU A 27 -32.47 -11.87 1.36
CA GLU A 27 -33.20 -12.96 1.99
C GLU A 27 -34.02 -13.65 0.89
N TYR A 28 -33.89 -14.98 0.81
CA TYR A 28 -34.60 -15.82 -0.13
C TYR A 28 -35.51 -16.78 0.64
N GLN A 29 -36.70 -17.03 0.12
CA GLN A 29 -37.63 -18.01 0.64
C GLN A 29 -37.94 -19.04 -0.45
N ASP A 30 -38.00 -20.31 -0.06
CA ASP A 30 -38.46 -21.37 -0.94
C ASP A 30 -39.99 -21.33 -1.04
N ASP A 31 -40.49 -21.24 -2.27
CA ASP A 31 -41.90 -21.33 -2.60
C ASP A 31 -42.04 -22.37 -3.73
N ASP A 32 -42.48 -23.56 -3.36
CA ASP A 32 -42.73 -24.70 -4.26
C ASP A 32 -41.48 -25.16 -5.06
N GLY A 33 -40.31 -25.16 -4.41
CA GLY A 33 -39.03 -25.55 -5.02
C GLY A 33 -38.32 -24.42 -5.78
N VAL A 34 -38.88 -23.21 -5.74
CA VAL A 34 -38.31 -22.00 -6.36
C VAL A 34 -37.87 -21.03 -5.28
N LEU A 35 -36.57 -20.70 -5.24
CA LEU A 35 -36.05 -19.63 -4.38
C LEU A 35 -36.53 -18.26 -4.89
N LYS A 36 -37.44 -17.63 -4.15
CA LYS A 36 -37.89 -16.25 -4.38
C LYS A 36 -37.14 -15.30 -3.46
N LEU A 37 -36.58 -14.24 -4.03
CA LEU A 37 -36.03 -13.12 -3.26
C LEU A 37 -37.17 -12.40 -2.53
N THR A 38 -37.20 -12.46 -1.20
CA THR A 38 -38.25 -11.86 -0.37
C THR A 38 -37.84 -10.50 0.17
N ARG A 39 -36.54 -10.28 0.39
CA ARG A 39 -36.04 -9.01 0.92
C ARG A 39 -34.64 -8.70 0.39
N ARG A 40 -34.41 -7.44 0.03
CA ARG A 40 -33.07 -6.91 -0.27
C ARG A 40 -32.82 -5.69 0.59
N LYS A 41 -31.85 -5.77 1.51
CA LYS A 41 -31.38 -4.65 2.33
C LYS A 41 -30.02 -4.18 1.81
N VAL A 42 -29.98 -2.93 1.35
CA VAL A 42 -28.73 -2.27 0.91
C VAL A 42 -28.27 -1.31 1.99
N THR A 43 -27.08 -1.55 2.55
CA THR A 43 -26.47 -0.67 3.55
C THR A 43 -25.23 -0.03 2.96
N LYS A 44 -25.11 1.30 3.05
CA LYS A 44 -23.89 2.02 2.72
C LYS A 44 -23.13 2.31 4.01
N LYS A 45 -21.94 1.73 4.15
CA LYS A 45 -21.05 2.00 5.29
C LYS A 45 -19.93 2.93 4.85
N HIS A 46 -19.68 3.97 5.63
CA HIS A 46 -18.52 4.82 5.45
C HIS A 46 -17.34 4.22 6.21
N VAL A 47 -16.22 4.03 5.51
CA VAL A 47 -14.93 3.70 6.08
C VAL A 47 -14.12 4.99 6.07
N PRO A 48 -13.76 5.56 7.24
CA PRO A 48 -13.02 6.80 7.29
C PRO A 48 -11.58 6.61 6.76
N PRO A 49 -10.90 7.72 6.40
CA PRO A 49 -9.47 7.71 6.12
C PRO A 49 -8.65 7.09 7.26
N ASP A 50 -7.61 6.35 6.91
CA ASP A 50 -6.72 5.67 7.86
C ASP A 50 -5.30 6.23 7.75
N THR A 51 -4.80 6.83 8.85
CA THR A 51 -3.49 7.49 8.90
C THR A 51 -2.32 6.50 8.81
N GLN A 52 -2.50 5.26 9.29
CA GLN A 52 -1.48 4.22 9.16
C GLN A 52 -1.36 3.77 7.69
N ALA A 53 -2.49 3.58 7.01
CA ALA A 53 -2.49 3.31 5.58
C ALA A 53 -1.93 4.48 4.78
N ALA A 54 -2.24 5.73 5.15
CA ALA A 54 -1.64 6.92 4.53
C ALA A 54 -0.12 6.95 4.69
N LYS A 55 0.40 6.66 5.89
CA LYS A 55 1.84 6.54 6.13
C LYS A 55 2.48 5.46 5.25
N MET A 56 1.89 4.26 5.18
CA MET A 56 2.37 3.18 4.31
C MET A 56 2.36 3.58 2.83
N VAL A 57 1.39 4.37 2.39
CA VAL A 57 1.34 4.87 1.01
C VAL A 57 2.47 5.87 0.78
N MET A 58 2.66 6.82 1.68
CA MET A 58 3.70 7.86 1.56
C MET A 58 5.11 7.27 1.63
N GLU A 59 5.32 6.21 2.42
CA GLU A 59 6.61 5.53 2.57
C GLU A 59 6.84 4.46 1.48
N GLY A 60 5.79 3.71 1.09
CA GLY A 60 5.88 2.56 0.20
C GLY A 60 5.62 2.85 -1.28
N PHE A 61 5.01 3.99 -1.62
CA PHE A 61 4.99 4.55 -2.98
C PHE A 61 5.88 5.78 -3.11
N ALA A 62 6.72 6.08 -2.10
CA ALA A 62 7.87 6.92 -2.37
C ALA A 62 8.58 6.26 -3.57
N PRO A 63 8.68 6.94 -4.73
CA PRO A 63 9.47 6.39 -5.81
C PRO A 63 10.81 6.02 -5.21
N ASN A 64 11.26 4.78 -5.45
CA ASN A 64 12.59 4.36 -5.06
C ASN A 64 13.52 5.48 -5.59
N PRO A 65 14.16 6.28 -4.73
CA PRO A 65 14.79 7.54 -5.18
C PRO A 65 15.77 7.27 -6.31
N VAL A 66 16.43 6.10 -6.22
CA VAL A 66 17.34 5.52 -7.20
C VAL A 66 16.70 5.30 -8.58
N GLU A 67 15.45 4.83 -8.66
CA GLU A 67 14.78 4.55 -9.94
C GLU A 67 14.45 5.82 -10.74
N ASN A 68 14.38 6.97 -10.06
CA ASN A 68 14.06 8.26 -10.66
C ASN A 68 15.26 9.21 -10.75
N MET A 69 16.46 8.79 -10.31
CA MET A 69 17.67 9.59 -10.40
C MET A 69 18.22 9.58 -11.83
N THR A 70 18.78 10.70 -12.27
CA THR A 70 19.57 10.73 -13.52
C THR A 70 20.88 9.96 -13.36
N ASP A 71 21.57 9.67 -14.46
CA ASP A 71 22.89 9.02 -14.42
C ASP A 71 23.89 9.82 -13.57
N GLU A 72 23.84 11.16 -13.63
CA GLU A 72 24.67 12.03 -12.81
C GLU A 72 24.31 11.94 -11.32
N GLU A 73 23.03 11.92 -10.98
CA GLU A 73 22.55 11.79 -9.59
C GLU A 73 22.89 10.41 -9.01
N LEU A 74 22.80 9.35 -9.82
CA LEU A 74 23.19 8.00 -9.44
C LEU A 74 24.69 7.89 -9.15
N GLU A 75 25.55 8.48 -9.97
CA GLU A 75 26.99 8.45 -9.71
C GLU A 75 27.34 9.27 -8.45
N ALA A 76 26.68 10.41 -8.22
CA ALA A 76 26.86 11.18 -7.00
C ALA A 76 26.45 10.37 -5.75
N GLU A 77 25.29 9.71 -5.79
CA GLU A 77 24.80 8.88 -4.68
C GLU A 77 25.72 7.68 -4.41
N LYS A 78 26.24 7.03 -5.47
CA LYS A 78 27.24 5.98 -5.37
C LYS A 78 28.51 6.45 -4.68
N GLN A 79 29.06 7.61 -5.06
CA GLN A 79 30.26 8.16 -4.42
C GLN A 79 30.02 8.49 -2.94
N ARG A 80 28.86 9.08 -2.61
CA ARG A 80 28.48 9.35 -1.21
C ARG A 80 28.49 8.07 -0.37
N LEU A 81 27.83 7.01 -0.87
CA LEU A 81 27.73 5.73 -0.17
C LEU A 81 29.10 5.05 0.00
N LEU A 82 29.96 5.08 -1.03
CA LEU A 82 31.32 4.54 -0.92
C LEU A 82 32.14 5.27 0.14
N ASN A 83 32.00 6.59 0.25
CA ASN A 83 32.70 7.37 1.27
C ASN A 83 32.20 7.02 2.68
N SER A 84 30.88 6.96 2.89
CA SER A 84 30.31 6.56 4.18
C SER A 84 30.75 5.15 4.62
N LEU A 85 30.89 4.21 3.69
CA LEU A 85 31.40 2.86 4.00
C LEU A 85 32.86 2.89 4.45
N LYS A 86 33.70 3.68 3.77
CA LYS A 86 35.12 3.84 4.15
C LYS A 86 35.26 4.48 5.53
N GLU A 87 34.45 5.50 5.83
CA GLU A 87 34.43 6.14 7.15
C GLU A 87 34.06 5.15 8.26
N ASN A 88 32.99 4.39 8.08
CA ASN A 88 32.59 3.36 9.05
C ASN A 88 33.66 2.27 9.25
N GLN A 89 34.35 1.84 8.19
CA GLN A 89 35.46 0.88 8.32
C GLN A 89 36.64 1.46 9.11
N ASN A 90 36.97 2.74 8.88
CA ASN A 90 38.03 3.42 9.60
C ASN A 90 37.70 3.64 11.08
N GLU A 91 36.42 3.84 11.42
CA GLU A 91 35.97 3.95 12.81
C GLU A 91 36.01 2.60 13.53
N ASN A 92 35.59 1.51 12.87
CA ASN A 92 35.69 0.17 13.45
C ASN A 92 37.13 -0.26 13.71
N THR A 93 38.06 0.09 12.82
CA THR A 93 39.49 -0.27 12.97
C THR A 93 40.22 0.57 14.02
N LYS A 94 39.63 1.67 14.50
CA LYS A 94 40.20 2.53 15.57
C LYS A 94 39.71 2.15 16.97
N ASN A 95 38.67 1.31 17.05
CA ASN A 95 38.05 0.91 18.32
C ASN A 95 38.43 -0.52 18.75
N ASP A 96 39.26 -1.22 17.97
CA ASP A 96 39.96 -2.49 18.32
C ASP A 96 41.44 -2.21 18.66
#